data_AF-A0A8S3BAU9-F1
#
_entry.id   AF-A0A8S3BAU9-F1
#
_cell.length_a   1.000
_cell.length_b   1.000
_cell.length_c   1.000
_cell.angle_alpha   90.00
_cell.angle_beta   90.00
_cell.angle_gamma   90.00
#
_symmetry.space_group_name_H-M   'P 1'
#
loop_
_entity.id
_entity.type
_entity.pdbx_description
1 polymer ?
#
loop_
_entity_poly.entity_id
_entity_poly.type
_entity_poly.pdbx_seq_one_letter_code
_entity_poly.pdbx_strand_id
1 'polypeptide(L)' 'MENEINNDLSNMPNQVEYIIKIKTNNEISSSLSNDINVTVKLYGTYNKTSDIILTQSNNKNKWQSGQIDLFNLELN' A
#
# COMPACT_ATOMS: atom_id res chain seq x y z
N MET A 1 9.63 24.24 25.00
CA MET A 1 8.26 24.41 24.46
C MET A 1 8.15 23.42 23.34
N GLU A 2 7.53 22.28 23.59
CA GLU A 2 7.15 21.35 22.53
C GLU A 2 6.11 22.07 21.68
N ASN A 3 6.32 22.10 20.37
CA ASN A 3 5.31 22.61 19.45
C ASN A 3 4.07 21.74 19.61
N GLU A 4 3.02 22.31 20.19
CA GLU A 4 1.69 21.69 20.14
C GLU A 4 1.31 21.57 18.67
N ILE A 5 1.40 20.35 18.16
CA ILE A 5 0.83 19.99 16.87
C ILE A 5 -0.66 20.29 17.01
N ASN A 6 -1.17 21.25 16.22
CA ASN A 6 -2.61 21.50 16.13
C ASN A 6 -3.29 20.19 15.69
N ASN A 7 -3.80 19.43 16.66
CA ASN A 7 -4.50 18.16 16.47
C ASN A 7 -5.96 18.39 16.02
N ASP A 8 -6.18 19.41 15.18
CA ASP A 8 -7.51 19.69 14.64
C ASP A 8 -7.82 18.67 13.53
N LEU A 9 -8.45 17.58 13.94
CA LEU A 9 -8.88 16.50 13.05
C LEU A 9 -10.08 16.90 12.16
N SER A 10 -10.70 18.07 12.40
CA SER A 10 -11.90 18.51 11.65
C SER A 10 -11.63 18.79 10.17
N ASN A 11 -10.36 19.04 9.80
CA ASN A 11 -9.93 19.26 8.43
C ASN A 11 -9.28 18.01 7.79
N MET A 12 -9.35 16.83 8.41
CA MET A 12 -8.85 15.62 7.76
C MET A 12 -9.76 15.24 6.59
N PRO A 13 -9.18 14.87 5.43
CA PRO A 13 -9.97 14.39 4.31
C PRO A 13 -10.68 13.10 4.72
N ASN A 14 -11.96 13.00 4.37
CA ASN A 14 -12.78 11.79 4.58
C ASN A 14 -12.33 10.60 3.73
N GLN A 15 -11.41 10.83 2.80
CA GLN A 15 -10.92 9.85 1.86
C GLN A 15 -9.52 10.23 1.37
N VAL A 16 -8.60 9.27 1.35
CA VAL A 16 -7.21 9.45 0.92
C VAL A 16 -6.85 8.34 -0.05
N GLU A 17 -6.31 8.73 -1.21
CA GLU A 17 -5.79 7.80 -2.20
C GLU A 17 -4.29 7.55 -1.97
N TYR A 18 -3.90 6.27 -1.99
CA TYR A 18 -2.51 5.82 -1.93
C TYR A 18 -2.17 5.01 -3.17
N ILE A 19 -1.04 5.33 -3.80
CA ILE A 19 -0.44 4.49 -4.84
C ILE A 19 0.72 3.72 -4.23
N ILE A 20 0.53 2.41 -4.02
CA ILE A 20 1.58 1.52 -3.53
C ILE A 20 2.32 0.94 -4.73
N LYS A 21 3.63 1.24 -4.81
CA LYS A 21 4.54 0.75 -5.85
C LYS A 21 5.48 -0.30 -5.27
N ILE A 22 5.37 -1.53 -5.74
CA ILE A 22 6.21 -2.66 -5.31
C ILE A 22 7.05 -3.13 -6.49
N LYS A 23 8.37 -3.25 -6.28
CA LYS A 23 9.29 -3.84 -7.25
C LYS A 23 9.76 -5.20 -6.75
N THR A 24 9.51 -6.24 -7.52
CA THR A 24 10.13 -7.55 -7.29
C THR A 24 11.58 -7.48 -7.79
N ASN A 25 12.54 -8.02 -7.03
CA ASN A 25 13.93 -8.06 -7.48
C ASN A 25 14.05 -8.88 -8.78
N ASN A 26 15.13 -8.63 -9.54
CA ASN A 26 15.32 -9.21 -10.87
C ASN A 26 16.16 -10.49 -10.81
N GLU A 27 15.76 -11.44 -9.95
CA GLU A 27 16.34 -12.77 -9.88
C GLU A 27 15.35 -13.79 -10.43
N ILE A 28 15.85 -14.77 -11.18
CA ILE A 28 15.03 -15.80 -11.85
C ILE A 28 14.09 -16.53 -10.87
N SER A 29 14.49 -16.70 -9.61
CA SER A 29 13.71 -17.38 -8.57
C SER A 29 12.66 -16.50 -7.88
N SER A 30 12.54 -15.23 -8.24
CA SER A 30 11.72 -14.26 -7.49
C SER A 30 10.28 -14.13 -7.95
N SER A 31 9.92 -14.71 -9.10
CA SER A 31 8.53 -14.70 -9.55
C SER A 31 7.65 -15.53 -8.61
N LEU A 32 6.57 -14.94 -8.12
CA LEU A 32 5.56 -15.67 -7.34
C LEU A 32 4.37 -16.08 -8.21
N SER A 33 3.60 -17.07 -7.73
CA SER A 33 2.33 -17.42 -8.35
C SER A 33 1.27 -16.35 -8.07
N ASN A 34 0.25 -16.29 -8.92
CA ASN A 34 -0.85 -15.33 -8.76
C ASN A 34 -1.78 -15.68 -7.58
N ASP A 35 -1.66 -16.89 -7.02
CA ASP A 35 -2.45 -17.37 -5.88
C ASP A 35 -1.87 -16.95 -4.52
N ILE A 36 -0.69 -16.30 -4.53
CA ILE A 36 -0.10 -15.73 -3.31
C ILE A 36 -0.83 -14.43 -2.94
N ASN A 37 -1.26 -14.37 -1.68
CA ASN A 37 -1.80 -13.16 -1.08
C ASN A 37 -0.69 -12.35 -0.40
N VAL A 38 -0.53 -11.11 -0.82
CA VAL A 38 0.33 -10.11 -0.15
C VAL A 38 -0.57 -9.08 0.51
N THR A 39 -0.26 -8.74 1.75
CA THR A 39 -1.06 -7.83 2.57
C THR A 39 -0.21 -6.65 3.03
N VAL A 40 -0.82 -5.46 3.07
CA VAL A 40 -0.22 -4.24 3.64
C VAL A 40 -1.07 -3.71 4.79
N LYS A 41 -0.40 -3.03 5.73
CA LYS A 41 -1.03 -2.25 6.79
C LYS A 41 -0.32 -0.92 6.92
N LEU A 42 -1.05 0.18 6.77
CA LEU A 42 -0.49 1.52 6.87
C LEU A 42 -0.67 2.05 8.30
N TYR A 43 0.35 2.72 8.81
CA TYR A 43 0.35 3.33 10.15
C TYR A 43 0.60 4.83 9.98
N GLY A 44 -0.37 5.63 10.39
CA GLY A 44 -0.25 7.07 10.54
C GLY A 44 -0.14 7.46 12.01
N THR A 45 0.05 8.76 12.26
CA THR A 45 0.20 9.31 13.61
C THR A 45 -0.99 9.03 14.53
N TYR A 46 -2.22 9.09 13.99
CA TYR A 46 -3.45 8.95 14.78
C TYR A 46 -4.16 7.61 14.61
N ASN A 47 -3.91 6.91 13.50
CA ASN A 47 -4.62 5.68 13.20
C ASN A 47 -3.80 4.75 12.30
N LYS A 48 -4.24 3.49 12.20
CA LYS A 48 -3.71 2.49 11.28
C LYS A 48 -4.86 1.87 10.49
N THR A 49 -4.56 1.33 9.32
CA THR A 49 -5.54 0.56 8.55
C THR A 49 -5.76 -0.83 9.14
N SER A 50 -6.85 -1.49 8.74
CA SER A 50 -6.90 -2.95 8.75
C SER A 50 -5.87 -3.54 7.77
N ASP A 51 -5.73 -4.86 7.78
CA ASP A 51 -4.95 -5.57 6.77
C ASP A 51 -5.64 -5.47 5.40
N ILE A 52 -4.91 -4.97 4.40
CA ILE A 52 -5.40 -4.76 3.03
C ILE A 52 -4.68 -5.75 2.11
N ILE A 53 -5.44 -6.63 1.46
CA ILE A 53 -4.89 -7.60 0.50
C ILE A 53 -4.71 -6.91 -0.85
N LEU A 54 -3.50 -7.02 -1.41
CA LEU A 54 -3.12 -6.43 -2.70
C LEU A 54 -3.57 -7.33 -3.86
N THR A 55 -4.85 -7.22 -4.24
CA THR A 55 -5.49 -8.13 -5.21
C THR A 55 -5.39 -7.63 -6.66
N GLN A 56 -5.59 -6.33 -6.89
CA GLN A 56 -5.65 -5.71 -8.21
C GLN A 56 -4.48 -4.75 -8.41
N SER A 57 -3.65 -5.02 -9.41
CA SER A 57 -2.55 -4.15 -9.81
C SER A 57 -2.70 -3.75 -11.28
N ASN A 58 -1.84 -2.86 -11.76
CA ASN A 58 -1.70 -2.56 -13.19
C ASN A 58 -1.23 -3.76 -14.03
N ASN A 59 -0.68 -4.82 -13.42
CA ASN A 59 -0.32 -6.06 -14.10
C ASN A 59 -1.30 -7.20 -13.76
N LYS A 60 -1.66 -8.00 -14.76
CA LYS A 60 -2.54 -9.17 -14.59
C LYS A 60 -1.91 -10.23 -13.68
N ASN A 61 -0.64 -10.55 -13.92
CA ASN A 61 0.15 -11.43 -13.09
C ASN A 61 1.04 -10.56 -12.20
N LYS A 62 0.82 -10.59 -10.89
CA LYS A 62 1.60 -9.79 -9.92
C LYS A 62 2.93 -10.49 -9.60
N TRP A 63 3.86 -9.78 -8.96
CA TRP A 63 5.03 -10.35 -8.31
C TRP A 63 6.03 -11.06 -9.25
N GLN A 64 6.13 -10.63 -10.50
CA GLN A 64 7.07 -11.24 -11.46
C GLN A 64 8.47 -10.64 -11.33
N SER A 65 9.52 -11.43 -11.54
CA SER A 65 10.92 -10.98 -11.49
C SER A 65 11.14 -9.68 -12.28
N GLY A 66 11.69 -8.66 -11.61
CA GLY A 66 11.96 -7.35 -12.20
C GLY A 66 10.74 -6.45 -12.46
N GLN A 67 9.51 -6.97 -12.26
CA GLN A 67 8.26 -6.24 -12.46
C GLN A 67 8.03 -5.19 -11.37
N ILE A 68 7.34 -4.13 -11.76
CA ILE A 68 6.78 -3.13 -10.87
C ILE A 68 5.26 -3.25 -10.90
N ASP A 69 4.68 -3.58 -9.75
CA ASP A 69 3.24 -3.61 -9.52
C ASP A 69 2.80 -2.32 -8.82
N LEU A 70 1.73 -1.71 -9.34
CA LEU A 70 1.08 -0.51 -8.81
C LEU A 70 -0.31 -0.88 -8.31
N PHE A 71 -0.59 -0.54 -7.04
CA PHE A 71 -1.88 -0.75 -6.39
C PHE A 71 -2.44 0.60 -5.96
N ASN A 72 -3.65 0.92 -6.43
CA ASN A 72 -4.37 2.12 -6.00
C ASN A 72 -5.29 1.72 -4.85
N LEU A 73 -5.10 2.33 -3.68
CA LEU A 73 -5.92 2.13 -2.51
C LEU A 73 -6.66 3.41 -2.20
N GLU A 74 -7.96 3.27 -1.93
CA GLU A 74 -8.82 4.36 -1.53
C GLU A 74 -9.27 4.07 -0.10
N LEU A 75 -8.83 4.90 0.85
CA LEU A 75 -9.02 4.68 2.28
C LEU A 75 -9.84 5.82 2.88
N ASN A 76 -10.75 5.47 3.79
CA ASN A 76 -11.57 6.42 4.53
C ASN A 76 -11.03 6.64 5.95
#